data_AF-A0A4Q2A3W2-F1
#
_entry.id   AF-A0A4Q2A3W2-F1
#
_cell.length_a   1.000
_cell.length_b   1.000
_cell.length_c   1.000
_cell.angle_alpha   90.00
_cell.angle_beta   90.00
_cell.angle_gamma   90.00
#
_symmetry.space_group_name_H-M   'P 1'
#
loop_
_entity.id
_entity.type
_entity.pdbx_description
1 polymer ?
#
loop_
_entity_poly.entity_id
_entity_poly.type
_entity_poly.pdbx_seq_one_letter_code
_entity_poly.pdbx_strand_id
1 'polypeptide(L)'
;MAKNSSGRLTESTYAILLATTEPIHGYGIMSRIKELSKESIVIGPGTLYGALKKLMGDGLISMKLVDDQKIYEVTGAGKEVLKEEFERLENLIAMSKEVLG
;
A
#
# COMPACT_ATOMS: atom_id res chain seq x y z
N MET A 1 -3.15 24.08 1.12
CA MET A 1 -1.94 23.37 0.63
C MET A 1 -1.49 22.43 1.74
N ALA A 2 -1.90 21.16 1.67
CA ALA A 2 -1.42 20.16 2.60
C ALA A 2 0.02 19.81 2.20
N LYS A 3 0.98 20.11 3.08
CA LYS A 3 2.33 19.55 3.02
C LYS A 3 2.20 18.04 3.19
N ASN A 4 2.16 17.27 2.11
CA ASN A 4 2.19 15.82 2.23
C ASN A 4 3.65 15.36 2.09
N SER A 5 4.24 15.19 3.27
CA SER A 5 5.57 14.70 3.56
C SER A 5 6.08 13.67 2.57
N SER A 6 7.21 13.98 1.95
CA SER A 6 8.11 13.12 1.19
C SER A 6 8.68 11.98 2.06
N GLY A 7 7.81 11.20 2.70
CA GLY A 7 8.16 10.06 3.52
C GLY A 7 8.11 8.80 2.68
N ARG A 8 9.25 8.14 2.48
CA ARG A 8 9.32 6.82 1.85
C ARG A 8 8.31 5.88 2.49
N LEU A 9 7.58 5.13 1.67
CA LEU A 9 6.73 4.06 2.19
C LEU A 9 7.62 2.90 2.59
N THR A 10 7.28 2.25 3.71
CA THR A 10 7.85 0.94 3.99
C THR A 10 7.28 -0.06 3.00
N GLU A 11 8.00 -1.14 2.72
CA GLU A 11 7.53 -2.22 1.82
C GLU A 11 6.13 -2.70 2.22
N SER A 12 5.89 -2.93 3.51
CA SER A 12 4.58 -3.34 4.00
C SER A 12 3.48 -2.30 3.76
N THR A 13 3.78 -1.01 3.95
CA THR A 13 2.79 0.05 3.71
C THR A 13 2.47 0.20 2.23
N TYR A 14 3.50 0.13 1.37
CA TYR A 14 3.33 0.15 -0.07
C TYR A 14 2.51 -1.06 -0.55
N ALA A 15 2.84 -2.27 -0.09
CA ALA A 15 2.09 -3.48 -0.42
C ALA A 15 0.61 -3.42 0.02
N ILE A 16 0.34 -2.87 1.21
CA ILE A 16 -1.04 -2.68 1.71
C ILE A 16 -1.78 -1.65 0.87
N LEU A 17 -1.16 -0.51 0.57
CA LEU A 17 -1.78 0.52 -0.26
C LEU A 17 -2.07 -0.01 -1.67
N LEU A 18 -1.14 -0.75 -2.26
CA LEU A 18 -1.28 -1.41 -3.56
C LEU A 18 -2.41 -2.46 -3.55
N ALA A 19 -2.55 -3.23 -2.46
CA ALA A 19 -3.62 -4.22 -2.35
C ALA A 19 -5.02 -3.60 -2.27
N THR A 20 -5.13 -2.32 -1.88
CA THR A 20 -6.41 -1.58 -1.81
C THR A 20 -6.80 -0.85 -3.09
N THR A 21 -6.09 -1.08 -4.22
CA THR A 21 -6.45 -0.48 -5.52
C THR A 21 -7.81 -0.95 -6.04
N GLU A 22 -8.28 -2.08 -5.55
CA GLU A 22 -9.64 -2.59 -5.70
C GLU A 22 -10.29 -2.68 -4.30
N PRO A 23 -11.61 -2.46 -4.18
CA PRO A 23 -12.32 -2.62 -2.91
C PRO A 23 -12.08 -4.01 -2.30
N ILE A 24 -11.57 -4.06 -1.07
CA ILE A 24 -11.12 -5.33 -0.47
C ILE A 24 -11.35 -5.38 1.04
N HIS A 25 -11.70 -6.56 1.54
CA HIS A 25 -11.80 -6.82 2.98
C HIS A 25 -10.42 -6.91 3.64
N GLY A 26 -10.35 -6.60 4.95
CA GLY A 26 -9.10 -6.63 5.69
C GLY A 26 -8.33 -7.96 5.60
N TYR A 27 -9.02 -9.10 5.70
CA TYR A 27 -8.38 -10.41 5.50
C TYR A 27 -7.90 -10.63 4.06
N GLY A 28 -8.69 -10.18 3.07
CA GLY A 28 -8.36 -10.27 1.66
C GLY A 28 -7.07 -9.51 1.30
N ILE A 29 -6.76 -8.42 2.00
CA ILE A 29 -5.50 -7.66 1.80
C ILE A 29 -4.28 -8.56 2.04
N MET A 30 -4.27 -9.33 3.14
CA MET A 30 -3.13 -10.20 3.47
C MET A 30 -2.95 -11.29 2.41
N SER A 31 -4.04 -11.93 1.98
CA SER A 31 -4.01 -12.95 0.92
C SER A 31 -3.52 -12.37 -0.40
N ARG A 32 -4.06 -11.21 -0.82
CA ARG A 32 -3.67 -10.55 -2.07
C ARG A 32 -2.19 -10.17 -2.09
N ILE A 33 -1.65 -9.64 -0.98
CA ILE A 33 -0.23 -9.32 -0.87
C ILE A 33 0.62 -10.59 -0.96
N LYS A 34 0.23 -11.66 -0.26
CA LYS A 34 0.94 -12.94 -0.29
C LYS A 34 0.98 -13.50 -1.72
N GLU A 35 -0.13 -13.45 -2.44
CA GLU A 35 -0.23 -13.93 -3.83
C GLU A 35 0.60 -13.08 -4.80
N LEU A 36 0.42 -11.76 -4.79
CA LEU A 36 1.14 -10.83 -5.68
C LEU A 36 2.65 -10.88 -5.46
N SER A 37 3.09 -11.07 -4.22
CA SER A 37 4.50 -11.14 -3.85
C SER A 37 5.13 -12.53 -4.03
N LYS A 38 4.37 -13.53 -4.52
CA LYS A 38 4.83 -14.94 -4.59
C LYS A 38 5.38 -15.43 -3.25
N GLU A 39 4.62 -15.17 -2.20
CA GLU A 39 4.92 -15.49 -0.80
C GLU A 39 6.13 -14.76 -0.19
N SER A 40 6.80 -13.87 -0.91
CA SER A 40 7.96 -13.12 -0.37
C SER A 40 7.58 -12.07 0.67
N ILE A 41 6.33 -11.58 0.66
CA ILE A 41 5.81 -10.63 1.65
C ILE A 41 4.66 -11.27 2.42
N VAL A 42 4.83 -11.37 3.74
CA VAL A 42 3.81 -11.86 4.67
C VAL A 42 3.49 -10.78 5.70
N ILE A 43 2.23 -10.33 5.71
CA ILE A 43 1.77 -9.29 6.62
C ILE A 43 0.99 -9.91 7.77
N GLY A 44 1.46 -9.69 8.99
CA GLY A 44 0.73 -10.04 10.21
C GLY A 44 -0.39 -9.05 10.54
N PRO A 45 -1.41 -9.46 11.31
CA PRO A 45 -2.55 -8.59 11.65
C PRO A 45 -2.15 -7.27 12.31
N GLY A 46 -1.18 -7.28 13.23
CA GLY A 46 -0.71 -6.06 13.91
C GLY A 46 -0.15 -5.03 12.93
N THR A 47 0.68 -5.47 11.97
CA THR A 47 1.22 -4.62 10.92
C THR A 47 0.12 -4.11 10.00
N LEU A 48 -0.80 -4.98 9.58
CA LEU A 48 -1.92 -4.60 8.74
C LEU A 48 -2.75 -3.49 9.38
N TYR A 49 -3.25 -3.70 10.60
CA TYR A 49 -4.16 -2.75 11.24
C TYR A 49 -3.46 -1.44 11.60
N GLY A 50 -2.17 -1.48 11.97
CA GLY A 50 -1.36 -0.28 12.16
C GLY A 50 -1.24 0.54 10.87
N ALA A 51 -0.93 -0.11 9.74
CA ALA A 51 -0.82 0.53 8.45
C ALA A 51 -2.18 1.06 7.94
N LEU A 52 -3.26 0.28 8.05
CA LEU A 52 -4.60 0.73 7.67
C LEU A 52 -5.02 1.97 8.46
N LYS A 53 -4.79 1.99 9.79
CA LYS A 53 -5.07 3.16 10.62
C LYS A 53 -4.30 4.40 10.16
N LYS A 54 -3.01 4.23 9.84
CA LYS A 54 -2.16 5.32 9.34
C LYS A 54 -2.63 5.81 7.97
N LEU A 55 -2.81 4.91 7.00
CA LEU A 55 -3.23 5.24 5.64
C LEU A 55 -4.62 5.92 5.61
N MET A 56 -5.54 5.52 6.49
CA MET A 56 -6.82 6.22 6.67
C MET A 56 -6.63 7.61 7.27
N GLY A 57 -5.77 7.74 8.30
CA GLY A 57 -5.44 9.02 8.93
C GLY A 57 -4.78 10.01 7.95
N ASP A 58 -3.97 9.49 7.03
CA ASP A 58 -3.31 10.25 5.98
C ASP A 58 -4.22 10.51 4.75
N GLY A 59 -5.45 9.99 4.75
CA GLY A 59 -6.42 10.16 3.65
C GLY A 59 -6.09 9.40 2.37
N LEU A 60 -5.16 8.44 2.43
CA LEU A 60 -4.69 7.65 1.27
C LEU A 60 -5.61 6.46 0.97
N ILE A 61 -6.35 5.98 1.97
CA ILE A 61 -7.40 4.98 1.79
C ILE A 61 -8.68 5.42 2.49
N SER A 62 -9.80 4.92 2.01
CA SER A 62 -11.12 5.05 2.62
C SER A 62 -11.60 3.69 3.12
N MET A 63 -12.58 3.71 4.03
CA MET A 63 -13.23 2.51 4.54
C MET A 63 -14.74 2.70 4.54
N LYS A 64 -15.47 1.69 4.06
CA LYS A 64 -16.93 1.61 4.14
C LYS A 64 -17.37 0.28 4.73
N LEU A 65 -18.55 0.27 5.34
CA LEU A 65 -19.21 -0.96 5.77
C LEU A 65 -20.12 -1.46 4.65
N VAL A 66 -19.94 -2.74 4.29
CA VAL A 66 -20.80 -3.47 3.34
C VAL A 66 -21.15 -4.79 4.03
N ASP A 67 -22.43 -5.04 4.27
CA ASP A 67 -22.93 -6.23 4.98
C ASP A 67 -22.20 -6.49 6.31
N ASP A 68 -22.06 -5.44 7.14
CA ASP A 68 -21.31 -5.42 8.40
C ASP A 68 -19.80 -5.71 8.30
N GLN A 69 -19.25 -5.76 7.09
CA GLN A 69 -17.82 -5.97 6.85
C GLN A 69 -17.13 -4.70 6.40
N LYS A 70 -15.91 -4.47 6.91
CA LYS A 70 -15.06 -3.34 6.50
C LYS A 70 -14.44 -3.63 5.13
N ILE A 71 -14.74 -2.78 4.17
CA ILE A 71 -14.13 -2.71 2.84
C ILE A 71 -13.21 -1.51 2.80
N TYR A 72 -11.97 -1.72 2.37
CA TYR A 72 -10.97 -0.67 2.17
C TYR A 72 -10.74 -0.42 0.69
N GLU A 73 -10.55 0.84 0.32
CA GLU A 73 -10.31 1.25 -1.07
C GLU A 73 -9.41 2.49 -1.11
N VAL A 74 -8.43 2.49 -2.01
CA VAL A 74 -7.50 3.60 -2.21
C VAL A 74 -8.23 4.86 -2.70
N THR A 75 -7.84 6.03 -2.17
CA THR A 75 -8.38 7.32 -2.63
C THR A 75 -7.61 7.85 -3.85
N GLY A 76 -8.07 8.96 -4.42
CA GLY A 76 -7.30 9.67 -5.46
C GLY A 76 -5.90 10.06 -4.98
N ALA A 77 -5.78 10.63 -3.77
CA ALA A 77 -4.50 10.96 -3.16
C ALA A 77 -3.63 9.72 -2.90
N GLY A 78 -4.23 8.59 -2.50
CA GLY A 78 -3.51 7.32 -2.36
C GLY A 78 -2.94 6.79 -3.67
N LYS A 79 -3.65 6.99 -4.79
CA LYS A 79 -3.17 6.62 -6.12
C LYS A 79 -1.99 7.48 -6.57
N GLU A 80 -2.02 8.78 -6.27
CA GLU A 80 -0.89 9.69 -6.53
C GLU A 80 0.35 9.24 -5.76
N VAL A 81 0.22 8.98 -4.46
CA VAL A 81 1.31 8.48 -3.62
C VAL A 81 1.85 7.12 -4.10
N LEU A 82 0.97 6.20 -4.52
CA LEU A 82 1.40 4.93 -5.12
C LEU A 82 2.24 5.15 -6.38
N LYS A 83 1.82 6.08 -7.24
CA LYS A 83 2.51 6.37 -8.50
C LYS A 83 3.89 6.98 -8.25
N GLU A 84 3.99 7.95 -7.34
CA GLU A 84 5.27 8.56 -6.95
C GLU A 84 6.24 7.50 -6.38
N GLU A 85 5.75 6.60 -5.52
CA GLU A 85 6.59 5.56 -4.94
C GLU A 85 7.00 4.50 -5.97
N PHE A 86 6.12 4.17 -6.92
CA PHE A 86 6.44 3.32 -8.05
C PHE A 86 7.58 3.90 -8.90
N GLU A 87 7.48 5.15 -9.33
CA GLU A 87 8.52 5.84 -10.10
C GLU A 87 9.86 5.88 -9.34
N ARG A 88 9.81 6.09 -8.02
CA ARG A 88 11.00 6.05 -7.16
C ARG A 88 11.65 4.65 -7.13
N LEU A 89 10.85 3.59 -7.00
CA LEU A 89 11.33 2.20 -6.97
C LEU A 89 11.91 1.78 -8.33
N GLU A 90 11.29 2.20 -9.45
CA GLU A 90 11.83 1.96 -10.78
C GLU A 90 13.21 2.59 -10.96
N ASN A 91 13.38 3.85 -10.53
CA ASN A 91 14.68 4.53 -10.58
C ASN A 91 15.75 3.81 -9.74
N LEU A 92 15.38 3.28 -8.56
CA LEU A 92 16.29 2.51 -7.71
C LEU A 92 16.74 1.21 -8.39
N ILE A 93 15.80 0.51 -9.04
CA ILE A 93 16.10 -0.70 -9.81
C ILE A 93 17.00 -0.37 -11.01
N ALA A 94 16.72 0.70 -11.74
CA ALA A 94 17.54 1.15 -12.88
C ALA A 94 18.98 1.43 -12.45
N MET A 95 19.17 2.22 -11.38
CA MET A 95 20.50 2.49 -10.82
C MET A 95 21.23 1.21 -10.39
N SER A 96 20.51 0.24 -9.80
CA SER A 96 21.10 -1.02 -9.36
C SER A 96 21.55 -1.90 -10.53
N LYS A 97 20.80 -1.87 -11.64
CA LYS A 97 21.15 -2.60 -12.88
C LYS A 97 22.42 -2.08 -13.53
N GLU A 98 22.68 -0.78 -13.50
CA GLU A 98 23.93 -0.20 -14.05
C GLU A 98 25.20 -0.70 -13.32
N VAL A 99 25.07 -1.17 -12.07
CA VAL A 99 26.21 -1.62 -11.25
C VAL A 99 26.30 -3.15 -11.17
N LEU A 100 25.15 -3.83 -11.14
CA LEU A 100 25.08 -5.29 -10.92
C LEU A 100 24.82 -6.11 -12.20
N GLY A 101 24.40 -5.46 -13.29
CA GLY A 101 24.18 -6.06 -14.60
C GLY A 101 25.44 -6.07 -15.45
#